data_AF-A0A7K3ZT84-F1
#
_entry.id   AF-A0A7K3ZT84-F1
#
_cell.length_a   1.000
_cell.length_b   1.000
_cell.length_c   1.000
_cell.angle_alpha   90.00
_cell.angle_beta   90.00
_cell.angle_gamma   90.00
#
_symmetry.space_group_name_H-M   'P 1'
#
loop_
_entity.id
_entity.type
_entity.pdbx_description
1 polymer ?
#
loop_
_entity_poly.entity_id
_entity_poly.type
_entity_poly.pdbx_seq_one_letter_code
_entity_poly.pdbx_strand_id
1 'polypeptide(L)'
;MITAQTIRKLTFFIAVASFFFTLITAFLKYLQLDLTTIGAPPSFYLYSVLIEVIPYIFVGVISLLISILLHDQEQAQKQPLITPEMPQAA
;
A
#
# COMPACT_ATOMS: atom_id res chain seq x y z
N MET A 1 -13.14 -16.06 13.12
CA MET A 1 -12.99 -14.62 13.46
C MET A 1 -11.77 -14.09 12.72
N ILE A 2 -11.92 -13.02 11.94
CA ILE A 2 -10.78 -12.36 11.29
C ILE A 2 -10.11 -11.46 12.34
N THR A 3 -8.82 -11.69 12.62
CA THR A 3 -8.05 -10.89 13.58
C THR A 3 -7.43 -9.67 12.88
N ALA A 4 -7.14 -8.61 13.65
CA ALA A 4 -6.45 -7.42 13.14
C ALA A 4 -5.14 -7.77 12.40
N GLN A 5 -4.43 -8.82 12.86
CA GLN A 5 -3.20 -9.31 12.22
C GLN A 5 -3.45 -9.83 10.80
N THR A 6 -4.57 -10.51 10.60
CA THR A 6 -4.95 -11.03 9.27
C THR A 6 -5.30 -9.88 8.34
N ILE A 7 -6.01 -8.86 8.81
CA ILE A 7 -6.32 -7.66 8.02
C ILE A 7 -5.03 -6.93 7.64
N ARG A 8 -4.10 -6.75 8.58
CA ARG A 8 -2.81 -6.08 8.35
C ARG A 8 -1.96 -6.76 7.28
N LYS A 9 -1.85 -8.09 7.35
CA LYS A 9 -1.11 -8.89 6.35
C LYS A 9 -1.77 -8.80 4.99
N LEU A 10 -3.10 -8.82 4.94
CA LEU A 10 -3.86 -8.71 3.70
C LEU A 10 -3.69 -7.33 3.07
N THR A 11 -3.82 -6.25 3.83
CA THR A 11 -3.65 -4.88 3.30
C THR A 11 -2.21 -4.61 2.86
N PHE A 12 -1.21 -5.18 3.56
CA PHE A 12 0.17 -5.13 3.12
C PHE A 12 0.37 -5.88 1.79
N PHE A 13 -0.19 -7.07 1.66
CA PHE A 13 -0.13 -7.85 0.42
C PHE A 13 -0.79 -7.11 -0.74
N ILE A 14 -1.96 -6.51 -0.52
CA ILE A 14 -2.64 -5.68 -1.52
C ILE A 14 -1.77 -4.51 -1.92
N ALA A 15 -1.12 -3.82 -0.97
CA ALA A 15 -0.21 -2.72 -1.27
C ALA A 15 0.93 -3.15 -2.19
N VAL A 16 1.62 -4.25 -1.86
CA VAL A 16 2.71 -4.80 -2.66
C VAL A 16 2.22 -5.22 -4.05
N ALA A 17 1.08 -5.92 -4.12
CA ALA A 17 0.48 -6.33 -5.38
C ALA A 17 0.15 -5.11 -6.26
N SER A 18 -0.46 -4.07 -5.69
CA SER A 18 -0.79 -2.83 -6.40
C SER A 18 0.43 -2.15 -7.00
N PHE A 19 1.57 -2.11 -6.31
CA PHE A 19 2.81 -1.59 -6.88
C PHE A 19 3.39 -2.47 -7.98
N PHE A 20 3.28 -3.79 -7.86
CA PHE A 20 3.64 -4.71 -8.94
C PHE A 20 2.77 -4.52 -10.18
N PHE A 21 1.45 -4.41 -10.01
CA PHE A 21 0.53 -4.12 -11.11
C PHE A 21 0.80 -2.75 -11.73
N THR A 22 1.12 -1.74 -10.92
CA THR A 22 1.55 -0.41 -11.40
C THR A 22 2.73 -0.53 -12.38
N LEU A 23 3.77 -1.28 -12.01
CA LEU A 23 4.94 -1.50 -12.86
C LEU A 23 4.61 -2.24 -14.16
N ILE A 24 3.84 -3.32 -14.06
CA ILE A 24 3.45 -4.13 -15.22
C ILE A 24 2.58 -3.30 -16.18
N THR A 25 1.58 -2.59 -15.66
CA THR A 25 0.69 -1.74 -16.45
C THR A 25 1.45 -0.59 -17.09
N ALA A 26 2.36 0.08 -16.37
CA ALA A 26 3.20 1.13 -16.95
C ALA A 26 4.01 0.61 -18.15
N PHE A 27 4.64 -0.55 -17.98
CA PHE A 27 5.48 -1.16 -19.01
C PHE A 27 4.66 -1.58 -20.23
N LEU A 28 3.55 -2.30 -20.02
CA LEU A 28 2.67 -2.73 -21.10
C LEU A 28 2.07 -1.54 -21.85
N LYS A 29 1.66 -0.49 -21.13
CA LYS A 29 1.10 0.71 -21.74
C LYS A 29 2.14 1.46 -22.55
N TYR A 30 3.35 1.61 -22.03
CA TYR A 30 4.46 2.21 -22.77
C TYR A 30 4.74 1.45 -24.07
N LEU A 31 4.84 0.12 -23.99
CA LEU A 31 5.10 -0.74 -25.14
C LEU A 31 3.96 -0.69 -26.16
N GLN A 32 2.70 -0.64 -25.70
CA GLN A 32 1.55 -0.45 -26.57
C GLN A 32 1.62 0.90 -27.31
N LEU A 33 1.96 1.99 -26.61
CA LEU A 33 2.07 3.32 -27.22
C LEU A 33 3.23 3.39 -28.22
N ASP A 34 4.35 2.74 -27.93
CA ASP A 34 5.49 2.68 -28.84
C ASP A 34 5.13 1.97 -30.16
N LEU A 35 4.32 0.91 -30.08
CA LEU A 35 3.86 0.14 -31.25
C LEU A 35 2.74 0.83 -32.05
N THR A 36 1.90 1.65 -31.41
CA THR A 36 0.66 2.18 -32.01
C THR A 36 0.72 3.65 -32.37
N THR A 37 1.60 4.42 -31.71
CA THR A 37 1.75 5.85 -31.94
C THR A 37 3.15 6.16 -32.45
N ILE A 38 3.27 6.36 -33.77
CA ILE A 38 4.53 6.77 -34.40
C ILE A 38 4.65 8.30 -34.30
N GLY A 39 5.72 8.80 -33.68
CA GLY A 39 6.05 10.22 -33.63
C GLY A 39 5.25 11.04 -32.60
N ALA A 40 4.61 10.39 -31.62
CA ALA A 40 3.98 11.10 -30.52
C ALA A 40 5.03 11.81 -29.65
N PRO A 41 4.73 12.99 -29.09
CA PRO A 41 5.67 13.68 -28.22
C PRO A 41 5.85 12.92 -26.89
N PRO A 42 7.04 12.94 -26.26
CA PRO A 42 7.30 12.23 -25.00
C PRO A 42 6.32 12.56 -23.86
N SER A 43 5.79 13.79 -23.84
CA SER A 43 4.77 14.22 -22.88
C SER A 43 3.47 13.44 -22.98
N PHE A 44 3.09 12.98 -24.19
CA PHE A 44 1.92 12.14 -24.41
C PHE A 44 2.10 10.76 -23.75
N TYR A 45 3.25 10.12 -23.95
CA TYR A 45 3.56 8.84 -23.31
C TYR A 45 3.49 8.93 -21.79
N LEU A 46 4.12 9.97 -21.22
CA LEU A 46 4.12 10.19 -19.78
C LEU A 46 2.70 10.37 -19.24
N TYR A 47 1.89 11.21 -19.87
CA TYR A 47 0.52 11.49 -19.45
C TYR A 47 -0.38 10.26 -19.55
N SER A 48 -0.30 9.54 -20.67
CA SER A 48 -1.09 8.33 -20.89
C SER A 48 -0.74 7.22 -19.91
N VAL A 49 0.55 7.00 -19.63
CA VAL A 49 1.00 6.03 -18.63
C VAL A 49 0.55 6.46 -17.23
N LEU A 50 0.74 7.73 -16.85
CA LEU A 50 0.39 8.23 -15.52
C LEU A 50 -1.09 8.04 -15.20
N ILE A 51 -1.99 8.44 -16.11
CA ILE A 51 -3.43 8.27 -15.91
C ILE A 51 -3.80 6.81 -15.63
N GLU A 52 -3.16 5.90 -16.34
CA GLU A 52 -3.47 4.47 -16.24
C GLU A 52 -2.93 3.85 -14.95
N VAL A 53 -1.80 4.34 -14.43
CA VAL A 53 -1.18 3.78 -13.22
C VAL A 53 -1.60 4.45 -11.92
N ILE A 54 -2.11 5.69 -11.96
CA ILE A 54 -2.57 6.44 -10.78
C ILE A 54 -3.57 5.64 -9.91
N PRO A 55 -4.59 4.95 -10.46
CA PRO A 55 -5.53 4.18 -9.65
C PRO A 55 -4.84 3.08 -8.84
N TYR A 56 -3.86 2.39 -9.42
CA TYR A 56 -3.12 1.33 -8.75
C TYR A 56 -2.21 1.89 -7.66
N ILE A 57 -1.51 3.00 -7.93
CA ILE A 57 -0.70 3.71 -6.92
C ILE A 57 -1.59 4.14 -5.75
N PHE A 58 -2.76 4.71 -6.03
CA PHE A 58 -3.69 5.17 -5.01
C PHE A 58 -4.14 4.02 -4.11
N VAL A 59 -4.58 2.90 -4.68
CA VAL A 59 -4.96 1.70 -3.91
C VAL A 59 -3.78 1.17 -3.10
N GLY A 60 -2.58 1.16 -3.67
CA GLY A 60 -1.35 0.72 -3.00
C GLY A 60 -1.03 1.56 -1.77
N VAL A 61 -1.06 2.89 -1.91
CA VAL A 61 -0.80 3.84 -0.83
C VAL A 61 -1.84 3.73 0.28
N ILE A 62 -3.13 3.71 -0.06
CA ILE A 62 -4.20 3.56 0.95
C ILE A 62 -4.07 2.24 1.70
N SER A 63 -3.80 1.14 0.99
CA SER A 63 -3.62 -0.18 1.61
C SER A 63 -2.41 -0.22 2.54
N LEU A 64 -1.31 0.45 2.17
CA LEU A 64 -0.12 0.59 3.02
C LEU A 64 -0.44 1.40 4.28
N LEU A 65 -1.13 2.54 4.15
CA LEU A 65 -1.54 3.37 5.29
C LEU A 65 -2.41 2.59 6.27
N ILE A 66 -3.39 1.82 5.79
CA ILE A 66 -4.21 0.96 6.65
C ILE A 66 -3.35 -0.08 7.37
N SER A 67 -2.37 -0.67 6.69
CA SER A 67 -1.47 -1.65 7.30
C SER A 67 -0.63 -1.03 8.44
N ILE A 68 -0.12 0.19 8.24
CA ILE A 68 0.65 0.93 9.24
C ILE A 68 -0.23 1.28 10.46
N LEU A 69 -1.42 1.82 10.24
CA LEU A 69 -2.34 2.20 11.32
C LEU A 69 -2.76 1.01 12.19
N LEU A 70 -2.97 -0.15 11.57
CA LEU A 70 -3.30 -1.39 12.30
C LEU A 70 -2.10 -1.93 13.09
N HIS A 71 -0.86 -1.67 12.64
CA HIS A 71 0.33 -2.06 13.38
C HIS A 71 0.42 -1.33 14.73
N ASP A 72 0.17 -0.02 14.74
CA ASP A 72 0.25 0.81 15.95
C ASP A 72 -0.82 0.42 16.99
N GLN A 73 -2.03 0.10 16.53
CA GLN A 73 -3.13 -0.39 17.38
C GLN A 73 -2.78 -1.73 18.06
N GLU A 74 -2.16 -2.66 17.33
CA GLU A 74 -1.74 -3.94 17.88
C GLU A 74 -0.62 -3.81 18.91
N GLN A 75 0.27 -2.84 18.77
CA GLN A 75 1.33 -2.59 19.75
C GLN A 75 0.76 -1.96 21.02
N ALA A 76 -0.16 -1.00 20.89
CA ALA A 76 -0.84 -0.39 22.03
C ALA A 76 -1.64 -1.41 22.86
N GLN A 77 -2.30 -2.36 22.20
CA GLN A 77 -3.09 -3.39 22.88
C GLN A 77 -2.23 -4.48 23.55
N LYS A 78 -0.96 -4.64 23.14
CA LYS A 78 -0.03 -5.63 23.69
C LYS A 78 0.79 -5.13 24.87
N GLN A 79 0.77 -3.82 25.18
CA GLN A 79 1.43 -3.33 26.40
C GLN A 79 0.62 -3.78 27.62
N PRO A 80 1.19 -4.64 28.50
CA PRO A 80 0.50 -5.00 29.73
C PRO A 80 0.34 -3.73 30.57
N LEU A 81 -0.85 -3.55 31.14
CA LEU A 81 -1.12 -2.56 32.17
C LEU A 81 -0.14 -2.84 33.31
N ILE A 82 0.98 -2.10 33.38
CA ILE A 82 1.87 -2.13 34.54
C ILE A 82 1.10 -1.40 35.63
N THR A 83 0.22 -2.10 36.32
CA THR A 83 -0.30 -1.65 37.60
C THR A 83 0.92 -1.50 38.49
N PRO A 84 1.29 -0.29 38.95
CA PRO A 84 2.34 -0.17 39.94
C PRO A 84 1.83 -0.92 41.17
N GLU A 85 2.45 -2.05 41.50
CA GLU A 85 2.21 -2.71 42.78
C GLU A 85 2.55 -1.66 43.85
N MET A 86 1.52 -1.16 44.55
CA MET A 86 1.74 -0.27 45.68
C MET A 86 2.62 -1.02 46.67
N PRO A 87 3.75 -0.44 47.12
CA PRO A 87 4.54 -1.07 48.17
C PRO A 87 3.64 -1.21 49.39
N GLN A 88 3.33 -2.45 49.77
CA GLN A 88 2.75 -2.76 51.07
C GLN A 88 3.76 -2.34 52.12
N ALA A 89 3.58 -1.14 52.68
CA ALA A 89 4.27 -0.73 53.88
C ALA A 89 3.75 -1.60 55.03
N ALA A 90 4.65 -2.48 55.51
CA ALA A 90 4.49 -3.30 56.70
C ALA A 90 4.54 -2.46 57.99
#